data_AF-A0A970DQH2-F1
#
_entry.id   AF-A0A970DQH2-F1
#
_cell.length_a   1.000
_cell.length_b   1.000
_cell.length_c   1.000
_cell.angle_alpha   90.00
_cell.angle_beta   90.00
_cell.angle_gamma   90.00
#
_symmetry.space_group_name_H-M   'P 1'
#
loop_
_entity.id
_entity.type
_entity.pdbx_description
1 polymer ?
#
loop_
_entity_poly.entity_id
_entity_poly.type
_entity_poly.pdbx_seq_one_letter_code
_entity_poly.pdbx_strand_id
1 'polypeptide(L)'
;MFEKELEAEAGIKYPLCIDGARSRPPEDIGGIDGYESFLEVIKNKNHPDRKEYLNWAKKDTGGKMYDPEYFDLIEVNKALAKIK
;
A
#
# COMPACT_ATOMS: atom_id res chain seq x y z
N MET A 1 -10.88 -5.45 16.09
CA MET A 1 -11.97 -4.51 15.79
C MET A 1 -12.77 -5.14 14.67
N PHE A 2 -14.05 -5.44 14.92
CA PHE A 2 -14.97 -6.05 13.96
C PHE A 2 -16.13 -5.09 13.78
N GLU A 3 -16.52 -4.81 12.54
CA GLU A 3 -17.52 -3.78 12.25
C GLU A 3 -18.92 -4.37 12.06
N LYS A 4 -19.05 -5.41 11.24
CA LYS A 4 -20.35 -6.01 10.90
C LYS A 4 -20.21 -7.43 10.34
N GLU A 5 -21.28 -8.21 10.50
CA GLU A 5 -21.51 -9.46 9.77
C GLU A 5 -22.57 -9.20 8.70
N LEU A 6 -22.39 -9.76 7.51
CA LEU A 6 -23.35 -9.70 6.42
C LEU A 6 -23.51 -11.10 5.83
N GLU A 7 -24.68 -11.39 5.27
CA GLU A 7 -24.86 -12.61 4.49
C GLU A 7 -23.98 -12.57 3.24
N ALA A 8 -23.38 -13.72 2.90
CA ALA A 8 -22.54 -13.84 1.71
C ALA A 8 -23.39 -13.74 0.43
N GLU A 9 -22.96 -12.90 -0.51
CA GLU A 9 -23.66 -12.71 -1.77
C GLU A 9 -23.39 -13.86 -2.74
N ALA A 10 -24.47 -14.40 -3.32
CA ALA A 10 -24.36 -15.49 -4.29
C ALA A 10 -23.60 -15.04 -5.54
N GLY A 11 -22.59 -15.81 -5.95
CA GLY A 11 -21.79 -15.54 -7.14
C GLY A 11 -20.59 -14.61 -6.92
N ILE A 12 -20.38 -14.09 -5.70
CA ILE A 12 -19.17 -13.32 -5.36
C ILE A 12 -18.06 -14.26 -4.89
N LYS A 13 -16.84 -14.05 -5.41
CA LYS A 13 -15.63 -14.71 -4.92
C LYS A 13 -15.01 -13.86 -3.82
N TYR A 14 -14.92 -14.41 -2.61
CA TYR A 14 -14.26 -13.79 -1.47
C TYR A 14 -12.80 -14.28 -1.30
N PRO A 15 -11.91 -13.50 -0.67
CA PRO A 15 -12.13 -12.15 -0.12
C PRO A 15 -12.31 -11.08 -1.21
N LEU A 16 -13.08 -10.04 -0.89
CA LEU A 16 -13.31 -8.87 -1.74
C LEU A 16 -12.99 -7.61 -0.94
N CYS A 17 -12.10 -6.78 -1.46
CA CYS A 17 -11.85 -5.45 -0.93
C CYS A 17 -12.98 -4.52 -1.39
N ILE A 18 -13.68 -3.90 -0.42
CA ILE A 18 -14.80 -3.01 -0.69
C ILE A 18 -14.41 -1.53 -0.69
N ASP A 19 -13.31 -1.18 0.00
CA ASP A 19 -12.78 0.18 0.06
C ASP A 19 -11.33 0.15 0.57
N GLY A 20 -10.61 1.27 0.42
CA GLY A 20 -9.28 1.48 0.97
C GLY A 20 -8.70 2.83 0.57
N ALA A 21 -7.61 3.20 1.23
CA ALA A 21 -6.94 4.47 0.98
C ALA A 21 -5.46 4.36 1.32
N ARG A 22 -4.66 5.20 0.65
CA ARG A 22 -3.23 5.37 0.85
C ARG A 22 -2.42 4.11 0.54
N SER A 23 -1.14 4.30 0.28
CA SER A 23 -0.22 3.19 0.08
C SER A 23 0.17 2.59 1.42
N ARG A 24 0.39 1.26 1.40
CA ARG A 24 1.03 0.60 2.54
C ARG A 24 2.43 1.19 2.78
N PRO A 25 2.94 1.18 4.02
CA PRO A 25 4.36 1.40 4.27
C PRO A 25 5.19 0.40 3.44
N PRO A 26 6.34 0.81 2.88
CA PRO A 26 7.24 -0.14 2.26
C PRO A 26 7.67 -1.25 3.24
N GLU A 27 7.92 -2.46 2.73
CA GLU A 27 8.39 -3.57 3.57
C GLU A 27 9.71 -3.22 4.26
N ASP A 28 9.92 -3.72 5.48
CA ASP A 28 11.16 -3.52 6.26
C ASP A 28 11.56 -2.05 6.54
N ILE A 29 10.61 -1.12 6.57
CA ILE A 29 10.89 0.31 6.81
C ILE A 29 11.21 0.67 8.26
N GLY A 30 11.03 -0.26 9.22
CA GLY A 30 11.27 -0.02 10.64
C GLY A 30 10.03 0.42 11.44
N GLY A 31 8.84 -0.04 11.04
CA GLY A 31 7.60 0.25 11.76
C GLY A 31 7.11 1.69 11.58
N ILE A 32 6.42 2.22 12.59
CA ILE A 32 5.78 3.54 12.54
C ILE A 32 6.83 4.65 12.38
N ASP A 33 7.83 4.69 13.28
CA ASP A 33 8.88 5.73 13.27
C ASP A 33 9.69 5.72 11.97
N GLY A 34 9.95 4.53 11.44
CA GLY A 34 10.62 4.34 10.16
C GLY A 34 9.79 4.88 8.99
N TYR A 35 8.49 4.60 8.99
CA TYR A 35 7.59 5.12 7.95
C TYR A 35 7.43 6.65 8.01
N GLU A 36 7.32 7.23 9.21
CA GLU A 36 7.28 8.69 9.37
C GLU A 36 8.56 9.35 8.86
N SER A 37 9.72 8.80 9.22
CA SER A 37 11.02 9.28 8.73
C SER A 37 11.11 9.18 7.21
N PHE A 38 10.64 8.06 6.63
CA PHE A 38 10.57 7.87 5.18
C PHE A 38 9.71 8.94 4.50
N LEU A 39 8.51 9.23 5.03
CA LEU A 39 7.60 10.25 4.48
C LEU A 39 8.24 11.64 4.47
N GLU A 40 8.93 12.03 5.54
CA GLU A 40 9.64 13.32 5.62
C GLU A 40 10.76 13.42 4.56
N VAL A 41 11.54 12.36 4.39
CA VAL A 41 12.62 12.29 3.38
C VAL A 41 12.06 12.42 1.96
N ILE A 42 11.01 11.68 1.62
CA ILE A 42 10.48 11.68 0.24
C ILE A 42 9.69 12.95 -0.10
N LYS A 43 9.12 13.63 0.89
CA LYS A 43 8.38 14.90 0.73
C LYS A 43 9.33 16.06 0.45
N ASN A 44 10.52 16.07 1.06
CA ASN A 44 11.53 17.10 0.81
C ASN A 44 12.32 16.82 -0.49
N LYS A 45 11.94 17.50 -1.58
CA LYS A 45 12.57 17.35 -2.90
C LYS A 45 14.09 17.57 -2.92
N ASN A 46 14.62 18.32 -1.95
CA ASN A 46 16.04 18.64 -1.85
C ASN A 46 16.79 17.78 -0.82
N HIS A 47 16.12 16.82 -0.18
CA HIS A 47 16.78 15.93 0.77
C HIS A 47 17.82 15.06 0.05
N PRO A 48 19.06 14.98 0.55
CA PRO A 48 20.13 14.22 -0.11
C PRO A 48 19.74 12.75 -0.33
N ASP A 49 19.09 12.14 0.66
CA ASP A 49 18.76 10.70 0.63
C ASP A 49 17.45 10.38 -0.09
N ARG A 50 16.71 11.41 -0.57
CA ARG A 50 15.38 11.21 -1.18
C ARG A 50 15.40 10.20 -2.33
N LYS A 51 16.43 10.27 -3.17
CA LYS A 51 16.56 9.39 -4.34
C LYS A 51 16.77 7.94 -3.91
N GLU A 52 17.56 7.71 -2.85
CA GLU A 52 17.85 6.37 -2.34
C GLU A 52 16.59 5.75 -1.74
N TYR A 53 15.86 6.52 -0.93
CA TYR A 53 14.59 6.10 -0.31
C TYR A 53 13.53 5.75 -1.35
N LEU A 54 13.37 6.59 -2.38
CA LEU A 54 12.42 6.32 -3.46
C LEU A 54 12.84 5.12 -4.32
N ASN A 55 14.14 4.94 -4.58
CA ASN A 55 14.63 3.76 -5.30
C ASN A 55 14.40 2.48 -4.51
N TRP A 56 14.54 2.53 -3.18
CA TRP A 56 14.26 1.42 -2.30
C TRP A 56 12.76 1.07 -2.33
N ALA A 57 11.88 2.05 -2.10
CA ALA A 57 10.44 1.85 -2.17
C ALA A 57 9.98 1.39 -3.57
N LYS A 58 10.62 1.86 -4.64
CA LYS A 58 10.34 1.42 -6.01
C LYS A 58 10.57 -0.07 -6.22
N LYS A 59 11.53 -0.69 -5.53
CA LYS A 59 11.74 -2.15 -5.61
C LYS A 59 10.57 -2.91 -5.00
N ASP A 60 10.05 -2.40 -3.88
CA ASP A 60 8.94 -2.99 -3.16
C ASP A 60 7.59 -2.85 -3.89
N THR A 61 7.36 -1.72 -4.56
CA THR A 61 6.14 -1.47 -5.35
C THR A 61 6.16 -2.11 -6.75
N GLY A 62 7.07 -3.06 -7.01
CA GLY A 62 7.19 -3.73 -8.30
C GLY A 62 7.60 -2.79 -9.44
N GLY A 63 8.36 -1.73 -9.13
CA GLY A 63 8.88 -0.78 -10.11
C GLY A 63 8.07 0.52 -10.25
N LYS A 64 6.97 0.69 -9.51
CA LYS A 64 6.20 1.95 -9.51
C LYS A 64 6.86 3.00 -8.61
N MET A 65 6.71 4.28 -8.94
CA MET A 65 7.12 5.33 -8.01
C MET A 65 6.24 5.28 -6.76
N TYR A 66 6.82 5.39 -5.58
CA TYR A 66 6.04 5.42 -4.34
C TYR A 66 5.25 6.72 -4.24
N ASP A 67 3.95 6.60 -4.02
CA ASP A 67 3.03 7.71 -3.73
C ASP A 67 2.24 7.35 -2.45
N PRO A 68 2.43 8.08 -1.35
CA PRO A 68 1.75 7.80 -0.08
C PRO A 68 0.22 7.77 -0.20
N GLU A 69 -0.36 8.49 -1.16
CA GLU A 69 -1.81 8.62 -1.30
C GLU A 69 -2.40 7.63 -2.31
N TYR A 70 -1.57 6.84 -2.99
CA TYR A 70 -2.02 5.89 -3.99
C TYR A 70 -2.75 4.69 -3.38
N PHE A 71 -3.94 4.41 -3.92
CA PHE A 71 -4.71 3.18 -3.72
C PHE A 71 -5.55 2.88 -4.97
N ASP A 72 -5.64 1.62 -5.39
CA ASP A 72 -6.47 1.18 -6.51
C ASP A 72 -7.24 -0.10 -6.16
N LEU A 73 -8.56 0.04 -6.02
CA LEU A 73 -9.47 -1.04 -5.63
C LEU A 73 -9.50 -2.18 -6.66
N ILE A 74 -9.36 -1.86 -7.95
CA ILE A 74 -9.39 -2.84 -9.03
C ILE A 74 -8.10 -3.66 -9.02
N GLU A 75 -6.94 -3.02 -8.84
CA GLU A 75 -5.66 -3.71 -8.71
C GLU A 75 -5.63 -4.67 -7.51
N VAL A 76 -6.13 -4.22 -6.35
CA VAL A 76 -6.24 -5.06 -5.15
C VAL A 76 -7.13 -6.26 -5.39
N ASN A 77 -8.34 -6.07 -5.91
CA ASN A 77 -9.27 -7.17 -6.15
C ASN A 77 -8.76 -8.15 -7.23
N LYS A 78 -8.01 -7.69 -8.23
CA LYS A 78 -7.31 -8.58 -9.19
C LYS A 78 -6.25 -9.45 -8.50
N ALA A 79 -5.56 -8.94 -7.48
CA ALA A 79 -4.61 -9.72 -6.70
C ALA A 79 -5.34 -10.73 -5.78
N LEU A 80 -6.39 -10.29 -5.07
CA LEU A 80 -7.19 -11.13 -4.19
C LEU A 80 -7.85 -12.31 -4.94
N ALA A 81 -8.30 -12.08 -6.17
CA ALA A 81 -8.89 -13.13 -7.01
C ALA A 81 -7.93 -14.32 -7.29
N LYS A 82 -6.61 -14.15 -7.12
CA LYS A 82 -5.60 -15.19 -7.31
C LYS A 82 -5.32 -16.01 -6.05
N ILE A 83 -5.82 -15.56 -4.90
CA ILE A 83 -5.69 -16.29 -3.63
C ILE A 83 -6.64 -17.51 -3.69
N LYS A 84 -6.14 -18.66 -3.20
CA LYS A 84 -6.87 -19.92 -3.09
C LYS A 84 -7.40 -20.09 -1.68
#